data_AF-A0A353G5B2-F1
#
_entry.id   AF-A0A353G5B2-F1
#
_cell.length_a   1.000
_cell.length_b   1.000
_cell.length_c   1.000
_cell.angle_alpha   90.00
_cell.angle_beta   90.00
_cell.angle_gamma   90.00
#
_symmetry.space_group_name_H-M   'P 1'
#
loop_
_entity.id
_entity.type
_entity.pdbx_description
1 polymer ?
#
loop_
_entity_poly.entity_id
_entity_poly.type
_entity_poly.pdbx_seq_one_letter_code
_entity_poly.pdbx_strand_id
1 'polypeptide(L)'
;QANMDPNHRDRIAFARICSGKLERGMKARLARTGKLMGLTAPQFFFASQRQLADTAFAGDVVGIPNHGTLRIGDTLTEGEALVFQGVPNFSPEILRRVRLEDAMKAKKLKEALQQMAEEGVVQLFSPEDGSPAIVGVVGALQLDVLKERLSGEYTLPVSFEMSRFSICRWISADQPADLEKFMTVKRGDICRDLDGDPVFLAQDAFSLRYESERYPAIKMVAIKEYHVAKAA
;
A
#
# COMPACT_ATOMS: atom_id res chain seq x y z
N GLN A 1 5.56 -6.27 -9.26
CA GLN A 1 5.97 -7.67 -9.03
C GLN A 1 7.42 -7.66 -8.55
N ALA A 2 7.67 -8.20 -7.37
CA ALA A 2 9.00 -8.25 -6.79
C ALA A 2 9.63 -9.64 -6.98
N ASN A 3 10.95 -9.66 -7.12
CA ASN A 3 11.80 -10.82 -6.81
C ASN A 3 11.54 -12.07 -7.68
N MET A 4 11.69 -11.95 -9.01
CA MET A 4 11.81 -13.12 -9.90
C MET A 4 13.24 -13.69 -9.96
N ASP A 5 14.24 -13.01 -9.37
CA ASP A 5 15.62 -13.48 -9.22
C ASP A 5 16.08 -13.22 -7.77
N PRO A 6 16.35 -14.27 -6.96
CA PRO A 6 16.75 -14.14 -5.56
C PRO A 6 17.99 -13.26 -5.31
N ASN A 7 18.85 -13.10 -6.32
CA ASN A 7 20.12 -12.36 -6.20
C ASN A 7 19.99 -10.86 -6.49
N HIS A 8 18.89 -10.45 -7.13
CA HIS A 8 18.64 -9.06 -7.48
C HIS A 8 17.35 -8.59 -6.82
N ARG A 9 17.45 -7.58 -5.97
CA ARG A 9 16.29 -6.88 -5.37
C ARG A 9 15.57 -5.99 -6.38
N ASP A 10 15.54 -6.41 -7.64
CA ASP A 10 14.95 -5.65 -8.74
C ASP A 10 13.44 -5.87 -8.75
N ARG A 11 12.73 -4.76 -8.66
CA ARG A 11 11.27 -4.73 -8.67
C ARG A 11 10.82 -4.22 -10.01
N ILE A 12 9.76 -4.81 -10.54
CA ILE A 12 9.14 -4.31 -11.75
C ILE A 12 7.79 -3.69 -11.37
N ALA A 13 7.68 -2.38 -11.60
CA ALA A 13 6.42 -1.66 -11.53
C ALA A 13 5.76 -1.73 -12.91
N PHE A 14 4.56 -2.30 -12.99
CA PHE A 14 3.79 -2.29 -14.22
C PHE A 14 3.10 -0.94 -14.34
N ALA A 15 3.43 -0.20 -15.41
CA ALA A 15 2.87 1.10 -15.70
C ALA A 15 2.08 1.02 -17.02
N ARG A 16 0.88 1.59 -17.00
CA ARG A 16 0.08 1.81 -18.21
C ARG A 16 0.41 3.20 -18.76
N ILE A 17 0.71 3.26 -20.06
CA ILE A 17 0.90 4.54 -20.74
C ILE A 17 -0.47 5.12 -21.07
N CYS A 18 -0.81 6.26 -20.48
CA CYS A 18 -2.11 6.90 -20.65
C CYS A 18 -2.13 7.88 -21.84
N SER A 19 -1.00 8.49 -22.15
CA SER A 19 -0.85 9.49 -23.21
C SER A 19 0.59 9.57 -23.68
N GLY A 20 0.82 10.20 -24.84
CA GLY A 20 2.15 10.45 -25.36
C GLY A 20 2.88 9.17 -25.79
N LYS A 21 4.22 9.23 -25.71
CA LYS A 21 5.13 8.17 -26.11
C LYS A 21 6.22 8.04 -25.06
N LEU A 22 6.45 6.81 -24.60
CA LEU A 22 7.59 6.48 -23.77
C LEU A 22 8.78 6.15 -24.66
N GLU A 23 9.92 6.81 -24.43
CA GLU A 23 11.19 6.52 -25.10
C GLU A 23 12.23 6.05 -24.07
N ARG A 24 12.96 4.99 -24.42
CA ARG A 24 14.01 4.48 -23.55
C ARG A 24 15.05 5.56 -23.26
N GLY A 25 15.37 5.74 -21.99
CA GLY A 25 16.33 6.72 -21.49
C GLY A 25 15.71 8.08 -21.16
N MET A 26 14.42 8.30 -21.43
CA MET A 26 13.75 9.54 -21.04
C MET A 26 13.71 9.72 -19.52
N LYS A 27 13.53 10.96 -19.07
CA LYS A 27 13.30 11.28 -17.66
C LYS A 27 11.82 11.50 -17.43
N ALA A 28 11.26 10.87 -16.41
CA ALA A 28 9.91 11.08 -15.95
C ALA A 28 9.91 11.67 -14.55
N ARG A 29 8.99 12.59 -14.28
CA ARG A 29 8.71 13.13 -12.95
C ARG A 29 7.73 12.23 -12.23
N LEU A 30 8.10 11.77 -11.04
CA LEU A 30 7.19 11.08 -10.13
C LEU A 30 6.32 12.11 -9.40
N ALA A 31 5.03 12.17 -9.73
CA ALA A 31 4.12 13.19 -9.24
C ALA A 31 4.07 13.29 -7.71
N ARG A 32 4.03 12.15 -7.02
CA ARG A 32 3.96 12.06 -5.55
C ARG A 32 5.15 12.72 -4.84
N THR A 33 6.37 12.54 -5.35
CA THR A 33 7.59 13.01 -4.67
C THR A 33 8.23 14.22 -5.36
N GLY A 34 7.77 14.56 -6.56
CA GLY A 34 8.39 15.56 -7.43
C GLY A 34 9.74 15.16 -8.02
N LYS A 35 10.29 14.00 -7.66
CA LYS A 35 11.62 13.57 -8.12
C LYS A 35 11.60 13.14 -9.57
N LEU A 36 12.66 13.47 -10.30
CA LEU A 36 12.91 12.95 -11.64
C LEU A 36 13.56 11.57 -11.55
N MET A 37 13.09 10.64 -12.38
CA MET A 37 13.63 9.30 -12.53
C MET A 37 13.90 9.00 -14.01
N GLY A 38 15.02 8.33 -14.29
CA GLY A 38 15.33 7.86 -15.64
C GLY A 38 14.62 6.55 -15.93
N LEU A 39 13.98 6.45 -17.11
CA LEU A 39 13.36 5.23 -17.60
C LEU A 39 14.36 4.48 -18.50
N THR A 40 15.39 3.90 -17.89
CA THR A 40 16.56 3.37 -18.61
C THR A 40 16.31 2.02 -19.29
N ALA A 41 15.50 1.16 -18.69
CA ALA A 41 15.25 -0.19 -19.17
C ALA A 41 13.76 -0.59 -19.05
N PRO A 42 12.83 0.18 -19.65
CA PRO A 42 11.43 -0.25 -19.76
C PRO A 42 11.35 -1.58 -20.52
N GLN A 43 10.46 -2.47 -20.10
CA GLN A 43 10.33 -3.82 -20.65
C GLN A 43 8.89 -4.13 -21.06
N PHE A 44 8.73 -4.70 -22.25
CA PHE A 44 7.51 -5.39 -22.63
C PHE A 44 7.54 -6.85 -22.15
N PHE A 45 6.37 -7.37 -21.83
CA PHE A 45 6.17 -8.77 -21.45
C PHE A 45 5.35 -9.45 -22.53
N PHE A 46 6.03 -10.26 -23.35
CA PHE A 46 5.40 -11.08 -24.37
C PHE A 46 5.55 -12.54 -23.97
N ALA A 47 4.44 -13.14 -23.51
CA ALA A 47 4.44 -14.49 -22.93
C ALA A 47 5.51 -14.64 -21.82
N SER A 48 6.50 -15.52 -21.99
CA SER A 48 7.60 -15.74 -21.04
C SER A 48 8.82 -14.85 -21.30
N GLN A 49 8.83 -14.06 -22.39
CA GLN A 49 9.98 -13.25 -22.79
C GLN A 49 9.85 -11.80 -22.33
N ARG A 50 10.98 -11.25 -21.88
CA ARG A 50 11.15 -9.83 -21.60
C ARG A 50 11.92 -9.21 -22.75
N GLN A 51 11.36 -8.17 -23.35
CA GLN A 51 12.01 -7.41 -24.41
C GLN A 51 12.14 -5.97 -23.97
N LEU A 52 13.28 -5.35 -24.23
CA LEU A 52 13.44 -3.92 -23.97
C LEU A 52 12.47 -3.14 -24.87
N ALA A 53 11.73 -2.22 -24.27
CA ALA A 53 10.83 -1.33 -24.98
C ALA A 53 11.59 -0.08 -25.40
N ASP A 54 12.09 -0.02 -26.63
CA ASP A 54 12.72 1.21 -27.13
C ASP A 54 11.71 2.35 -27.23
N THR A 55 10.49 2.02 -27.65
CA THR A 55 9.34 2.94 -27.72
C THR A 55 8.06 2.23 -27.31
N ALA A 56 7.18 2.93 -26.57
CA ALA A 56 5.84 2.45 -26.22
C ALA A 56 4.82 3.60 -26.28
N PHE A 57 3.55 3.30 -26.56
CA PHE A 57 2.50 4.28 -26.84
C PHE A 57 1.32 4.18 -25.88
N ALA A 58 0.42 5.16 -25.93
CA ALA A 58 -0.81 5.16 -25.16
C ALA A 58 -1.60 3.84 -25.35
N GLY A 59 -1.96 3.20 -24.23
CA GLY A 59 -2.59 1.89 -24.19
C GLY A 59 -1.65 0.76 -23.79
N ASP A 60 -0.34 0.89 -24.06
CA ASP A 60 0.64 -0.12 -23.73
C ASP A 60 0.86 -0.24 -22.21
N VAL A 61 1.20 -1.45 -21.77
CA VAL A 61 1.66 -1.72 -20.40
C VAL A 61 3.13 -2.13 -20.45
N VAL A 62 3.96 -1.37 -19.75
CA VAL A 62 5.40 -1.61 -19.66
C VAL A 62 5.81 -1.89 -18.22
N GLY A 63 6.81 -2.73 -18.03
CA GLY A 63 7.49 -2.87 -16.74
C GLY A 63 8.61 -1.87 -16.61
N ILE A 64 8.63 -1.14 -15.51
CA ILE A 64 9.67 -0.20 -15.14
C ILE A 64 10.46 -0.81 -13.97
N PRO A 65 11.72 -1.20 -14.20
CA PRO A 65 12.62 -1.61 -13.12
C PRO A 65 12.79 -0.47 -12.12
N ASN A 66 12.67 -0.77 -10.83
CA ASN A 66 12.87 0.20 -9.76
C ASN A 66 13.36 -0.47 -8.47
N HIS A 67 13.96 0.33 -7.60
CA HIS A 67 14.50 -0.12 -6.31
C HIS A 67 13.64 0.38 -5.14
N GLY A 68 12.31 0.20 -5.23
CA GLY A 68 11.37 0.61 -4.18
C GLY A 68 11.01 2.10 -4.21
N THR A 69 11.24 2.78 -5.33
CA THR A 69 10.84 4.17 -5.50
C THR A 69 9.37 4.33 -5.89
N LEU A 70 8.85 3.35 -6.64
CA LEU A 70 7.49 3.33 -7.16
C LEU A 70 6.57 2.49 -6.28
N ARG A 71 5.34 2.99 -6.06
CA ARG A 71 4.25 2.27 -5.40
C ARG A 71 2.99 2.23 -6.26
N ILE A 72 2.02 1.43 -5.87
CA ILE A 72 0.70 1.38 -6.52
C ILE A 72 0.07 2.79 -6.51
N GLY A 73 -0.49 3.21 -7.65
CA GLY A 73 -1.11 4.52 -7.82
C GLY A 73 -0.17 5.65 -8.22
N ASP A 74 1.15 5.43 -8.22
CA ASP A 74 2.10 6.47 -8.64
C ASP A 74 1.88 6.89 -10.10
N THR A 75 1.90 8.21 -10.32
CA THR A 75 1.80 8.83 -11.65
C THR A 75 3.16 9.35 -12.10
N LEU A 76 3.55 9.01 -13.33
CA LEU A 76 4.77 9.48 -14.00
C LEU A 76 4.39 10.41 -15.14
N THR A 77 4.99 11.60 -15.17
CA THR A 77 4.73 12.63 -16.21
C THR A 77 6.05 13.14 -16.80
N GLU A 78 6.01 13.88 -17.90
CA GLU A 78 7.18 14.59 -18.45
C GLU A 78 7.48 15.92 -17.73
N GLY A 79 6.69 16.28 -16.72
CA GLY A 79 6.89 17.51 -15.94
C GLY A 79 5.61 18.06 -15.31
N GLU A 80 4.46 17.73 -15.89
CA GLU A 80 3.14 18.14 -15.42
C GLU A 80 2.87 17.69 -13.96
N ALA A 81 2.23 18.57 -13.19
CA ALA A 81 1.73 18.26 -11.87
C ALA A 81 0.36 17.54 -11.97
N LEU A 82 0.37 16.34 -12.57
CA LEU A 82 -0.81 15.52 -12.79
C LEU A 82 -0.76 14.25 -11.94
N VAL A 83 -1.91 13.90 -11.35
CA VAL A 83 -2.08 12.67 -10.55
C VAL A 83 -3.34 11.97 -11.06
N PHE A 84 -3.19 10.70 -11.47
CA PHE A 84 -4.34 9.87 -11.84
C PHE A 84 -5.18 9.53 -10.61
N GLN A 85 -6.50 9.67 -10.75
CA GLN A 85 -7.48 9.25 -9.75
C GLN A 85 -8.05 7.86 -10.08
N GLY A 86 -8.77 7.27 -9.14
CA GLY A 86 -9.50 6.02 -9.37
C GLY A 86 -8.67 4.74 -9.26
N VAL A 87 -7.49 4.77 -8.61
CA VAL A 87 -6.82 3.56 -8.14
C VAL A 87 -7.27 3.28 -6.70
N PRO A 88 -8.22 2.35 -6.50
CA PRO A 88 -8.78 2.07 -5.18
C PRO A 88 -7.83 1.22 -4.33
N ASN A 89 -7.85 1.50 -3.03
CA ASN A 89 -7.42 0.63 -1.96
C ASN A 89 -8.67 0.06 -1.28
N PHE A 90 -8.82 -1.26 -1.30
CA PHE A 90 -9.99 -1.95 -0.79
C PHE A 90 -9.77 -2.40 0.65
N SER A 91 -10.80 -2.36 1.49
CA SER A 91 -10.76 -2.98 2.81
C SER A 91 -10.32 -4.45 2.66
N PRO A 92 -9.32 -4.92 3.43
CA PRO A 92 -8.91 -6.31 3.40
C PRO A 92 -10.02 -7.24 3.90
N GLU A 93 -9.95 -8.51 3.50
CA GLU A 93 -10.85 -9.56 3.98
C GLU A 93 -10.29 -10.28 5.22
N ILE A 94 -8.97 -10.35 5.33
CA ILE A 94 -8.29 -11.05 6.41
C ILE A 94 -7.36 -10.07 7.13
N LEU A 95 -7.57 -9.92 8.44
CA LEU A 95 -6.69 -9.17 9.33
C LEU A 95 -5.90 -10.13 10.22
N ARG A 96 -4.60 -9.92 10.33
CA ARG A 96 -3.71 -10.68 11.23
C ARG A 96 -2.77 -9.75 11.96
N ARG A 97 -2.54 -10.05 13.25
CA ARG A 97 -1.52 -9.36 14.03
C ARG A 97 -0.16 -9.98 13.73
N VAL A 98 0.84 -9.14 13.48
CA VAL A 98 2.22 -9.60 13.27
C VAL A 98 2.86 -9.82 14.63
N ARG A 99 3.32 -11.05 14.87
CA ARG A 99 4.10 -11.41 16.04
C ARG A 99 5.55 -11.59 15.66
N LEU A 100 6.40 -10.86 16.37
CA LEU A 100 7.84 -10.95 16.26
C LEU A 100 8.39 -11.80 17.40
N GLU A 101 9.24 -12.76 17.07
CA GLU A 101 9.89 -13.63 18.07
C GLU A 101 10.98 -12.89 18.85
N ASP A 102 11.73 -12.02 18.16
CA ASP A 102 12.85 -11.26 18.72
C ASP A 102 12.52 -9.77 18.81
N ALA A 103 12.23 -9.29 20.03
CA ALA A 103 11.89 -7.89 20.30
C ALA A 103 12.97 -6.89 19.85
N MET A 104 14.25 -7.30 19.79
CA MET A 104 15.35 -6.42 19.35
C MET A 104 15.24 -6.03 17.88
N LYS A 105 14.49 -6.81 17.09
CA LYS A 105 14.31 -6.58 15.64
C LYS A 105 13.06 -5.76 15.31
N ALA A 106 12.36 -5.21 16.30
CA ALA A 106 11.10 -4.48 16.10
C ALA A 106 11.22 -3.31 15.10
N LYS A 107 12.31 -2.53 15.18
CA LYS A 107 12.56 -1.43 14.23
C LYS A 107 12.72 -1.94 12.79
N LYS A 108 13.51 -2.99 12.60
CA LYS A 108 13.74 -3.63 11.30
C LYS A 108 12.45 -4.22 10.74
N LEU A 109 11.60 -4.80 11.60
CA LEU A 109 10.28 -5.29 11.20
C LEU A 109 9.38 -4.17 10.70
N LYS A 110 9.32 -3.03 11.40
CA LYS A 110 8.53 -1.89 10.97
C LYS A 110 8.95 -1.40 9.58
N GLU A 111 10.26 -1.27 9.35
CA GLU A 111 10.81 -0.87 8.04
C GLU A 111 10.50 -1.90 6.94
N ALA A 112 10.61 -3.20 7.25
CA ALA A 112 10.31 -4.27 6.29
C ALA A 112 8.82 -4.34 5.94
N LEU A 113 7.93 -4.23 6.93
CA LEU A 113 6.47 -4.22 6.71
C LEU A 113 6.03 -3.00 5.90
N GLN A 114 6.61 -1.83 6.16
CA GLN A 114 6.38 -0.62 5.38
C GLN A 114 6.71 -0.87 3.90
N GLN A 115 7.88 -1.45 3.63
CA GLN A 115 8.32 -1.74 2.26
C GLN A 115 7.43 -2.78 1.56
N MET A 116 6.98 -3.82 2.28
CA MET A 116 6.03 -4.81 1.75
C MET A 116 4.67 -4.20 1.42
N ALA A 117 4.23 -3.22 2.21
CA ALA A 117 2.98 -2.52 1.97
C ALA A 117 3.08 -1.50 0.82
N GLU A 118 4.21 -0.82 0.66
CA GLU A 118 4.48 0.05 -0.49
C GLU A 118 4.49 -0.74 -1.81
N GLU A 119 4.95 -1.98 -1.77
CA GLU A 119 4.88 -2.90 -2.91
C GLU A 119 3.48 -3.43 -3.21
N GLY A 120 2.53 -3.27 -2.27
CA GLY A 120 1.17 -3.80 -2.38
C GLY A 120 1.06 -5.31 -2.11
N VAL A 121 2.05 -5.92 -1.44
CA VAL A 121 1.97 -7.34 -1.04
C VAL A 121 0.86 -7.52 -0.01
N VAL A 122 0.80 -6.60 0.95
CA VAL A 122 -0.18 -6.56 2.04
C VAL A 122 -0.55 -5.11 2.33
N GLN A 123 -1.62 -4.88 3.08
CA GLN A 123 -1.89 -3.59 3.69
C GLN A 123 -1.35 -3.57 5.12
N LEU A 124 -0.75 -2.45 5.54
CA LEU A 124 -0.19 -2.26 6.87
C LEU A 124 -1.08 -1.32 7.69
N PHE A 125 -1.44 -1.75 8.88
CA PHE A 125 -2.19 -0.96 9.86
C PHE A 125 -1.40 -0.88 11.17
N SER A 126 -1.10 0.34 11.59
CA SER A 126 -0.37 0.65 12.82
C SER A 126 -1.35 1.12 13.90
N PRO A 127 -1.60 0.34 14.97
CA PRO A 127 -2.51 0.73 16.05
C PRO A 127 -2.08 2.01 16.79
N GLU A 128 -3.05 2.88 17.12
CA GLU A 128 -2.85 4.12 17.90
C GLU A 128 -2.60 3.86 19.41
N ASP A 129 -2.92 2.65 19.88
CA ASP A 129 -2.68 2.20 21.25
C ASP A 129 -1.25 1.66 21.46
N GLY A 130 -0.43 1.59 20.41
CA GLY A 130 0.93 1.05 20.46
C GLY A 130 1.02 -0.47 20.39
N SER A 131 -0.11 -1.17 20.17
CA SER A 131 -0.12 -2.61 19.92
C SER A 131 0.70 -2.98 18.67
N PRO A 132 1.15 -4.24 18.53
CA PRO A 132 1.83 -4.70 17.32
C PRO A 132 1.01 -4.46 16.05
N ALA A 133 1.71 -4.20 14.96
CA ALA A 133 1.11 -3.92 13.67
C ALA A 133 0.18 -5.06 13.20
N ILE A 134 -0.88 -4.66 12.49
CA ILE A 134 -1.84 -5.55 11.87
C ILE A 134 -1.62 -5.50 10.36
N VAL A 135 -1.57 -6.66 9.72
CA VAL A 135 -1.55 -6.78 8.27
C VAL A 135 -2.92 -7.17 7.75
N GLY A 136 -3.35 -6.52 6.68
CA GLY A 136 -4.56 -6.84 5.95
C GLY A 136 -4.24 -7.46 4.60
N VAL A 137 -4.94 -8.53 4.26
CA VAL A 137 -4.83 -9.19 2.95
C VAL A 137 -6.20 -9.51 2.39
N VAL A 138 -6.28 -9.66 1.07
CA VAL A 138 -7.49 -10.15 0.39
C VAL A 138 -7.51 -11.67 0.40
N GLY A 139 -6.36 -12.33 0.19
CA GLY A 139 -6.24 -13.79 0.20
C GLY A 139 -5.21 -14.30 1.20
N ALA A 140 -5.48 -15.47 1.80
CA ALA A 140 -4.59 -16.07 2.81
C ALA A 140 -3.17 -16.32 2.31
N LEU A 141 -2.99 -16.68 1.03
CA LEU A 141 -1.68 -16.91 0.40
C LEU A 141 -0.75 -15.69 0.51
N GLN A 142 -1.30 -14.47 0.58
CA GLN A 142 -0.48 -13.26 0.74
C GLN A 142 0.24 -13.24 2.10
N LEU A 143 -0.31 -13.88 3.14
CA LEU A 143 0.37 -14.02 4.43
C LEU A 143 1.56 -14.97 4.32
N ASP A 144 1.41 -16.07 3.59
CA ASP A 144 2.50 -17.02 3.37
C ASP A 144 3.64 -16.36 2.58
N VAL A 145 3.31 -15.65 1.50
CA VAL A 145 4.27 -14.86 0.72
C VAL A 145 4.95 -13.81 1.60
N LEU A 146 4.21 -13.09 2.45
CA LEU A 146 4.77 -12.12 3.37
C LEU A 146 5.76 -12.77 4.34
N LYS A 147 5.41 -13.93 4.93
CA LYS A 147 6.26 -14.68 5.86
C LYS A 147 7.56 -15.12 5.20
N GLU A 148 7.47 -15.72 4.01
CA GLU A 148 8.64 -16.18 3.26
C GLU A 148 9.56 -15.02 2.88
N ARG A 149 9.00 -13.90 2.41
CA ARG A 149 9.78 -12.72 2.04
C ARG A 149 10.43 -12.04 3.24
N LEU A 150 9.74 -11.90 4.36
CA LEU A 150 10.34 -11.34 5.58
C LEU A 150 11.49 -12.21 6.10
N SER A 151 11.31 -13.54 6.06
CA SER A 151 12.35 -14.49 6.43
C SER A 151 13.55 -14.44 5.47
N GLY A 152 13.31 -14.51 4.16
CA GLY A 152 14.35 -14.57 3.13
C GLY A 152 15.07 -13.24 2.87
N GLU A 153 14.33 -12.14 2.70
CA GLU A 153 14.90 -10.85 2.31
C GLU A 153 15.43 -10.04 3.50
N TYR A 154 14.85 -10.24 4.70
CA TYR A 154 15.14 -9.43 5.89
C TYR A 154 15.65 -10.25 7.08
N THR A 155 15.70 -11.59 7.00
CA THR A 155 16.07 -12.45 8.14
C THR A 155 15.20 -12.17 9.37
N LEU A 156 13.91 -11.94 9.12
CA LEU A 156 12.87 -11.66 10.10
C LEU A 156 11.84 -12.80 10.08
N PRO A 157 12.08 -13.88 10.85
CA PRO A 157 11.03 -14.86 11.08
C PRO A 157 9.89 -14.19 11.86
N VAL A 158 8.69 -14.26 11.28
CA VAL A 158 7.47 -13.74 11.90
C VAL A 158 6.39 -14.81 11.92
N SER A 159 5.48 -14.67 12.88
CA SER A 159 4.24 -15.44 12.94
C SER A 159 3.03 -14.49 12.90
N PHE A 160 1.87 -15.03 12.57
CA PHE A 160 0.63 -14.28 12.48
C PHE A 160 -0.39 -14.82 13.47
N GLU A 161 -1.01 -13.93 14.22
CA GLU A 161 -2.09 -14.26 15.15
C GLU A 161 -3.42 -13.73 14.61
N MET A 162 -4.52 -14.39 15.00
CA MET A 162 -5.84 -13.88 14.68
C MET A 162 -6.03 -12.51 15.31
N SER A 163 -6.41 -11.54 14.47
CA SER A 163 -6.87 -10.24 14.95
C SER A 163 -8.24 -10.42 15.61
N ARG A 164 -8.51 -9.66 16.68
CA ARG A 164 -9.87 -9.53 17.22
C ARG A 164 -10.82 -8.78 16.27
N PHE A 165 -10.26 -8.16 15.24
CA PHE A 165 -10.97 -7.39 14.23
C PHE A 165 -11.13 -8.21 12.95
N SER A 166 -12.32 -8.13 12.34
CA SER A 166 -12.59 -8.74 11.04
C SER A 166 -12.89 -7.71 9.95
N ILE A 167 -13.16 -6.46 10.31
CA ILE A 167 -13.54 -5.41 9.35
C ILE A 167 -12.67 -4.18 9.54
N CYS A 168 -12.27 -3.56 8.43
CA CYS A 168 -11.49 -2.34 8.36
C CYS A 168 -12.27 -1.27 7.58
N ARG A 169 -12.35 -0.04 8.10
CA ARG A 169 -12.96 1.10 7.40
C ARG A 169 -12.11 2.34 7.55
N TRP A 170 -11.83 3.04 6.45
CA TRP A 170 -11.26 4.37 6.52
C TRP A 170 -12.31 5.33 7.07
N ILE A 171 -11.89 6.20 7.99
CA ILE A 171 -12.80 7.12 8.66
C ILE A 171 -12.48 8.56 8.32
N SER A 172 -13.52 9.36 8.15
CA SER A 172 -13.43 10.81 7.95
C SER A 172 -14.64 11.50 8.56
N ALA A 173 -14.54 12.80 8.79
CA ALA A 173 -15.65 13.63 9.24
C ALA A 173 -15.55 15.00 8.58
N ASP A 174 -16.69 15.69 8.46
CA ASP A 174 -16.71 17.05 7.93
C ASP A 174 -16.11 18.05 8.93
N GLN A 175 -16.24 17.76 10.23
CA GLN A 175 -15.62 18.53 11.32
C GLN A 175 -14.45 17.76 11.94
N PRO A 176 -13.22 18.32 11.96
CA PRO A 176 -12.05 17.66 12.56
C PRO A 176 -12.25 17.27 14.04
N ALA A 177 -12.96 18.10 14.80
CA ALA A 177 -13.22 17.85 16.22
C ALA A 177 -14.05 16.58 16.47
N ASP A 178 -15.00 16.26 15.58
CA ASP A 178 -15.80 15.04 15.70
C ASP A 178 -14.95 13.80 15.45
N LEU A 179 -14.05 13.86 14.46
CA LEU A 179 -13.10 12.79 14.16
C LEU A 179 -12.13 12.56 15.33
N GLU A 180 -11.53 13.62 15.86
CA GLU A 180 -10.61 13.51 17.00
C GLU A 180 -11.30 12.94 18.25
N LYS A 181 -12.53 13.37 18.52
CA LYS A 181 -13.34 12.84 19.63
C LYS A 181 -13.61 11.35 19.44
N PHE A 182 -14.04 10.93 18.25
CA PHE A 182 -14.27 9.52 17.94
C PHE A 182 -12.99 8.71 18.10
N MET A 183 -11.87 9.18 17.54
CA MET A 183 -10.57 8.51 17.64
C MET A 183 -10.08 8.39 19.08
N THR A 184 -10.32 9.40 19.92
CA THR A 184 -9.97 9.36 21.34
C THR A 184 -10.79 8.33 22.10
N VAL A 185 -12.11 8.30 21.87
CA VAL A 185 -13.01 7.34 22.54
C VAL A 185 -12.76 5.91 22.09
N LYS A 186 -12.44 5.71 20.81
CA LYS A 186 -12.23 4.38 20.20
C LYS A 186 -10.77 4.01 20.01
N ARG A 187 -9.85 4.64 20.75
CA ARG A 187 -8.39 4.52 20.54
C ARG A 187 -7.87 3.09 20.33
N GLY A 188 -8.39 2.11 21.07
CA GLY A 188 -7.97 0.71 20.95
C GLY A 188 -8.39 0.02 19.65
N ASP A 189 -9.29 0.64 18.89
CA ASP A 189 -9.85 0.15 17.63
C ASP A 189 -9.46 1.05 16.45
N ILE A 190 -8.59 2.05 16.68
CA ILE A 190 -8.06 2.93 15.64
C ILE A 190 -6.65 2.51 15.26
N CYS A 191 -6.42 2.47 13.95
CA CYS A 191 -5.12 2.32 13.34
C CYS A 191 -4.84 3.44 12.35
N ARG A 192 -3.57 3.54 11.95
CA ARG A 192 -3.10 4.34 10.82
C ARG A 192 -2.70 3.41 9.69
N ASP A 193 -3.15 3.70 8.47
CA ASP A 193 -2.67 2.97 7.30
C ASP A 193 -1.27 3.44 6.86
N LEU A 194 -0.81 2.94 5.71
CA LEU A 194 0.50 3.27 5.13
C LEU A 194 0.73 4.77 4.89
N ASP A 195 -0.33 5.51 4.52
CA ASP A 195 -0.26 6.95 4.25
C ASP A 195 -0.54 7.79 5.52
N GLY A 196 -0.84 7.13 6.65
CA GLY A 196 -1.19 7.79 7.90
C GLY A 196 -2.68 8.14 8.02
N ASP A 197 -3.52 7.63 7.13
CA ASP A 197 -4.96 7.88 7.22
C ASP A 197 -5.58 7.06 8.36
N PRO A 198 -6.53 7.65 9.10
CA PRO A 198 -7.17 6.98 10.21
C PRO A 198 -8.11 5.87 9.72
N VAL A 199 -8.00 4.72 10.37
CA VAL A 199 -8.75 3.51 10.07
C VAL A 199 -9.41 3.01 11.34
N PHE A 200 -10.71 2.76 11.28
CA PHE A 200 -11.45 2.07 12.32
C PHE A 200 -11.51 0.57 12.03
N LEU A 201 -11.15 -0.24 13.03
CA LEU A 201 -11.22 -1.68 12.98
C LEU A 201 -12.40 -2.18 13.82
N ALA A 202 -13.33 -2.90 13.20
CA ALA A 202 -14.49 -3.49 13.88
C ALA A 202 -14.32 -5.00 14.06
N GLN A 203 -14.86 -5.51 15.17
CA GLN A 203 -14.86 -6.95 15.47
C GLN A 203 -15.69 -7.75 14.47
N ASP A 204 -16.83 -7.21 14.07
CA ASP A 204 -17.76 -7.79 13.12
C ASP A 204 -18.66 -6.72 12.47
N ALA A 205 -19.56 -7.15 11.59
CA ALA A 205 -20.48 -6.27 10.87
C ALA A 205 -21.54 -5.63 11.78
N PHE A 206 -21.89 -6.25 12.90
CA PHE A 206 -22.85 -5.68 13.85
C PHE A 206 -22.21 -4.51 14.61
N SER A 207 -21.00 -4.70 15.12
CA SER A 207 -20.22 -3.66 15.79
C SER A 207 -20.00 -2.46 14.86
N LEU A 208 -19.66 -2.70 13.59
CA LEU A 208 -19.53 -1.61 12.61
C LEU A 208 -20.82 -0.80 12.47
N ARG A 209 -21.98 -1.46 12.31
CA ARG A 209 -23.27 -0.78 12.18
C ARG A 209 -23.64 0.00 13.43
N TYR A 210 -23.48 -0.62 14.60
CA TYR A 210 -23.75 0.01 15.88
C TYR A 210 -22.94 1.30 16.08
N GLU A 211 -21.65 1.28 15.76
CA GLU A 211 -20.81 2.48 15.85
C GLU A 211 -21.16 3.52 14.79
N SER A 212 -21.55 3.10 13.58
CA SER A 212 -21.98 4.01 12.51
C SER A 212 -23.27 4.74 12.88
N GLU A 213 -24.23 4.07 13.55
CA GLU A 213 -25.48 4.68 14.04
C GLU A 213 -25.23 5.63 15.22
N ARG A 214 -24.30 5.27 16.10
CA ARG A 214 -23.95 6.09 17.28
C ARG A 214 -23.14 7.33 16.92
N TYR A 215 -22.36 7.27 15.84
CA TYR A 215 -21.49 8.35 15.38
C TYR A 215 -21.81 8.73 13.92
N PRO A 216 -23.01 9.28 13.64
CA PRO A 216 -23.45 9.56 12.27
C PRO A 216 -22.62 10.63 11.55
N ALA A 217 -21.86 11.44 12.30
CA ALA A 217 -20.92 12.41 11.74
C ALA A 217 -19.65 11.76 11.16
N ILE A 218 -19.37 10.49 11.49
CA ILE A 218 -18.19 9.77 11.03
C ILE A 218 -18.54 8.94 9.78
N LYS A 219 -17.95 9.31 8.65
CA LYS A 219 -18.06 8.57 7.40
C LYS A 219 -17.07 7.40 7.46
N MET A 220 -17.60 6.18 7.40
CA MET A 220 -16.81 4.93 7.41
C MET A 220 -16.89 4.26 6.04
N VAL A 221 -15.80 4.27 5.28
CA VAL A 221 -15.77 3.78 3.89
C VAL A 221 -14.91 2.53 3.73
N ALA A 222 -15.35 1.62 2.86
CA ALA A 222 -14.65 0.37 2.56
C ALA A 222 -13.61 0.50 1.45
N ILE A 223 -13.58 1.64 0.76
CA ILE A 223 -12.68 1.92 -0.36
C ILE A 223 -12.09 3.30 -0.12
N LYS A 224 -10.77 3.39 -0.19
CA LYS A 224 -9.99 4.64 -0.17
C LYS A 224 -9.33 4.80 -1.54
N GLU A 225 -9.11 6.02 -2.01
CA GLU A 225 -8.21 6.27 -3.14
C GLU A 225 -6.77 6.40 -2.63
N TYR A 226 -5.80 5.75 -3.29
CA TYR A 226 -4.39 5.84 -2.89
C TYR A 226 -3.84 7.29 -2.93
N HIS A 227 -4.46 8.17 -3.74
CA HIS A 227 -4.03 9.54 -3.91
C HIS A 227 -5.21 10.49 -3.67
N VAL A 228 -5.29 11.04 -2.45
CA VAL A 228 -6.12 12.24 -2.15
C VAL A 228 -5.22 13.48 -2.00
N ALA A 229 -4.07 13.50 -2.69
CA ALA A 229 -3.33 14.74 -2.82
C ALA A 229 -4.12 15.64 -3.77
N LYS A 230 -4.76 16.69 -3.24
CA LYS A 230 -5.16 17.85 -4.04
C LYS A 230 -3.92 18.27 -4.82
N ALA A 231 -3.97 18.19 -6.15
CA ALA A 231 -3.00 18.85 -6.98
C ALA A 231 -2.88 20.30 -6.48
N ALA A 232 -1.67 20.68 -6.08
CA ALA A 232 -1.39 22.02 -5.56
C ALA A 232 -1.62 23.08 -6.64
#